data_AF-V5GXR2-F1
#
_entry.id   AF-V5GXR2-F1
#
_cell.length_a   1.000
_cell.length_b   1.000
_cell.length_c   1.000
_cell.angle_alpha   90.00
_cell.angle_beta   90.00
_cell.angle_gamma   90.00
#
_symmetry.space_group_name_H-M   'P 1'
#
loop_
_entity.id
_entity.type
_entity.pdbx_description
1 polymer ?
#
loop_
_entity_poly.entity_id
_entity_poly.type
_entity_poly.pdbx_seq_one_letter_code
_entity_poly.pdbx_strand_id
1 'polypeptide(L)'
;MISIILDKFSKMTASAKAQILSGTAIAREIQEQLRNDVAELQKKIPNFQPGLAIVQVGGREDSNVYIRMKIKAASEIGIKATHIRLPRSVTETELLNKIHRLNDDPDVHGIIVQMPLDSENVIDSHLITDLVSPEKDVDGLNTINEGRVAVGDLSRFLPCTPNGVIELIKRSGITLEGAQAVVLGRSKIVGTPAAELLKWHHATVTVCHSKTKDLKEQCQKADILVVAIGKAKLVKGSWVKPGAVVIDCGINAVPDSSKKSGQALVGDVDYDEVSKVASHITPVPGGVGPMTVTMLMKNTVQSAQKAADRILNTSWNLKPLPLKLQTPVPSDIAIARAQEPKDITQLAEEIGISPSEISQYGSKKAKVSLSILNRLKDKKNGRYVVVTGMTPTPFGEGKSTTLLGLVQALSTQLKKNAFATMRQPSQGPTFGIKGGAAGGGYSQVIPMEDVNLHLTGDIHAVTAANNL
;
A
#
# COMPACT_ATOMS: atom_id res chain seq x y z
N MET A 1 -12.19 30.80 -53.00
CA MET A 1 -11.71 29.61 -52.27
C MET A 1 -10.69 29.96 -51.17
N ILE A 2 -9.77 30.92 -51.39
CA ILE A 2 -8.80 31.39 -50.38
C ILE A 2 -9.46 32.19 -49.22
N SER A 3 -10.52 32.96 -49.50
CA SER A 3 -11.26 33.70 -48.47
C SER A 3 -11.99 32.79 -47.45
N ILE A 4 -12.42 31.58 -47.84
CA ILE A 4 -13.09 30.62 -46.94
C ILE A 4 -12.07 29.90 -46.03
N ILE A 5 -10.82 29.77 -46.46
CA ILE A 5 -9.73 29.20 -45.64
C ILE A 5 -9.25 30.24 -44.62
N LEU A 6 -9.13 31.52 -45.03
CA LEU A 6 -8.83 32.61 -44.10
C LEU A 6 -9.95 32.83 -43.08
N ASP A 7 -11.22 32.64 -43.46
CA ASP A 7 -12.34 32.74 -42.53
C ASP A 7 -12.43 31.55 -41.55
N LYS A 8 -11.87 30.38 -41.91
CA LYS A 8 -11.68 29.24 -40.98
C LYS A 8 -10.48 29.42 -40.04
N PHE A 9 -9.41 30.08 -40.48
CA PHE A 9 -8.29 30.46 -39.60
C PHE A 9 -8.60 31.67 -38.71
N SER A 10 -9.43 32.61 -39.20
CA SER A 10 -9.88 33.79 -38.45
C SER A 10 -11.02 33.51 -37.47
N LYS A 11 -11.68 32.34 -37.53
CA LYS A 11 -12.70 31.91 -36.57
C LYS A 11 -12.16 31.10 -35.38
N MET A 12 -10.84 30.85 -35.31
CA MET A 12 -10.18 30.31 -34.11
C MET A 12 -9.69 31.39 -33.13
N THR A 13 -9.93 32.67 -33.40
CA THR A 13 -9.71 33.77 -32.45
C THR A 13 -11.01 34.23 -31.82
N ALA A 14 -11.90 33.29 -31.48
CA ALA A 14 -12.92 33.55 -30.49
C ALA A 14 -12.25 33.39 -29.11
N SER A 15 -12.24 34.48 -28.35
CA SER A 15 -11.95 34.56 -26.92
C SER A 15 -12.82 33.58 -26.12
N ALA A 16 -12.55 32.29 -26.21
CA ALA A 16 -13.22 31.26 -25.43
C ALA A 16 -12.44 31.11 -24.12
N LYS A 17 -13.04 31.61 -23.05
CA LYS A 17 -12.57 31.37 -21.68
C LYS A 17 -12.36 29.86 -21.46
N ALA A 18 -11.25 29.50 -20.82
CA ALA A 18 -10.88 28.12 -20.55
C ALA A 18 -12.00 27.35 -19.86
N GLN A 19 -12.18 26.09 -20.24
CA GLN A 19 -13.10 25.18 -19.57
C GLN A 19 -12.60 24.87 -18.16
N ILE A 20 -13.50 24.95 -17.18
CA ILE A 20 -13.14 24.77 -15.78
C ILE A 20 -13.11 23.28 -15.45
N LEU A 21 -11.94 22.78 -15.06
CA LEU A 21 -11.79 21.43 -14.51
C LEU A 21 -12.18 21.45 -13.02
N SER A 22 -13.48 21.31 -12.76
CA SER A 22 -14.04 21.28 -11.41
C SER A 22 -13.71 19.95 -10.72
N GLY A 23 -12.63 19.93 -9.96
CA GLY A 23 -12.27 18.76 -9.16
C GLY A 23 -13.30 18.45 -8.07
N THR A 24 -14.06 19.44 -7.58
CA THR A 24 -15.22 19.17 -6.70
C THR A 24 -16.28 18.30 -7.39
N ALA A 25 -16.58 18.55 -8.68
CA ALA A 25 -17.59 17.78 -9.40
C ALA A 25 -17.09 16.35 -9.68
N ILE A 26 -15.86 16.25 -10.19
CA ILE A 26 -15.22 14.96 -10.51
C ILE A 26 -15.03 14.12 -9.23
N ALA A 27 -14.63 14.75 -8.12
CA ALA A 27 -14.54 14.10 -6.81
C ALA A 27 -15.85 13.43 -6.41
N ARG A 28 -17.00 14.13 -6.55
CA ARG A 28 -18.31 13.56 -6.22
C ARG A 28 -18.65 12.34 -7.06
N GLU A 29 -18.40 12.38 -8.36
CA GLU A 29 -18.63 11.22 -9.24
C GLU A 29 -17.83 9.99 -8.80
N ILE A 30 -16.56 10.19 -8.47
CA ILE A 30 -15.68 9.09 -8.04
C ILE A 30 -16.10 8.59 -6.66
N GLN A 31 -16.44 9.48 -5.72
CA GLN A 31 -16.93 9.08 -4.39
C GLN A 31 -18.23 8.27 -4.47
N GLU A 32 -19.13 8.61 -5.40
CA GLU A 32 -20.34 7.83 -5.66
C GLU A 32 -20.01 6.42 -6.17
N GLN A 33 -19.06 6.28 -7.10
CA GLN A 33 -18.59 4.97 -7.54
C GLN A 33 -17.99 4.17 -6.38
N LEU A 34 -17.13 4.79 -5.57
CA LEU A 34 -16.50 4.13 -4.42
C LEU A 34 -17.53 3.67 -3.39
N ARG A 35 -18.61 4.43 -3.18
CA ARG A 35 -19.70 4.04 -2.30
C ARG A 35 -20.36 2.74 -2.78
N ASN A 36 -20.60 2.63 -4.09
CA ASN A 36 -21.16 1.41 -4.68
C ASN A 36 -20.19 0.24 -4.55
N ASP A 37 -18.90 0.46 -4.75
CA ASP A 37 -17.87 -0.56 -4.59
C ASP A 37 -17.80 -1.10 -3.14
N VAL A 38 -17.96 -0.22 -2.14
CA VAL A 38 -18.02 -0.61 -0.72
C VAL A 38 -19.30 -1.40 -0.42
N ALA A 39 -20.44 -0.98 -0.97
CA ALA A 39 -21.71 -1.70 -0.80
C ALA A 39 -21.65 -3.11 -1.41
N GLU A 40 -21.04 -3.28 -2.59
CA GLU A 40 -20.82 -4.60 -3.20
C GLU A 40 -19.90 -5.49 -2.35
N LEU A 41 -18.90 -4.90 -1.70
CA LEU A 41 -18.01 -5.64 -0.81
C LEU A 41 -18.75 -6.17 0.43
N GLN A 42 -19.61 -5.34 1.01
CA GLN A 42 -20.45 -5.70 2.16
C GLN A 42 -21.47 -6.80 1.85
N LYS A 43 -21.95 -6.88 0.59
CA LYS A 43 -22.79 -8.01 0.15
C LYS A 43 -22.02 -9.34 0.15
N LYS A 44 -20.73 -9.32 -0.20
CA LYS A 44 -19.87 -10.52 -0.25
C LYS A 44 -19.39 -10.95 1.14
N ILE A 45 -19.07 -9.99 2.00
CA ILE A 45 -18.58 -10.22 3.36
C ILE A 45 -19.41 -9.36 4.32
N PRO A 46 -20.45 -9.93 4.95
CA PRO A 46 -21.25 -9.21 5.93
C PRO A 46 -20.36 -8.61 7.04
N ASN A 47 -20.63 -7.37 7.43
CA ASN A 47 -19.89 -6.58 8.43
C ASN A 47 -18.47 -6.14 8.03
N PHE A 48 -17.98 -6.44 6.82
CA PHE A 48 -16.71 -5.90 6.36
C PHE A 48 -16.83 -4.39 6.07
N GLN A 49 -15.90 -3.60 6.58
CA GLN A 49 -15.86 -2.16 6.33
C GLN A 49 -14.42 -1.71 6.05
N PRO A 50 -14.16 -0.96 4.97
CA PRO A 50 -12.86 -0.34 4.78
C PRO A 50 -12.52 0.56 5.97
N GLY A 51 -11.28 0.48 6.45
CA GLY A 51 -10.81 1.21 7.63
C GLY A 51 -9.67 2.15 7.28
N LEU A 52 -9.79 3.42 7.65
CA LEU A 52 -8.79 4.46 7.46
C LEU A 52 -8.36 5.03 8.82
N ALA A 53 -7.06 4.94 9.13
CA ALA A 53 -6.48 5.61 10.29
C ALA A 53 -5.81 6.93 9.87
N ILE A 54 -6.22 8.03 10.50
CA ILE A 54 -5.64 9.35 10.29
C ILE A 54 -4.86 9.72 11.55
N VAL A 55 -3.53 9.72 11.45
CA VAL A 55 -2.62 10.07 12.56
C VAL A 55 -2.29 11.55 12.49
N GLN A 56 -2.57 12.28 13.56
CA GLN A 56 -2.25 13.70 13.71
C GLN A 56 -1.35 13.88 14.93
N VAL A 57 -0.29 14.67 14.78
CA VAL A 57 0.51 15.17 15.90
C VAL A 57 0.20 16.65 16.08
N GLY A 58 -0.15 17.04 17.31
CA GLY A 58 -0.49 18.43 17.65
C GLY A 58 -1.92 18.83 17.25
N GLY A 59 -2.08 20.05 16.74
CA GLY A 59 -3.42 20.65 16.61
C GLY A 59 -3.58 21.80 15.63
N ARG A 60 -2.68 21.96 14.66
CA ARG A 60 -2.75 23.06 13.68
C ARG A 60 -4.12 23.16 12.99
N GLU A 61 -4.65 24.36 12.86
CA GLU A 61 -6.00 24.56 12.33
C GLU A 61 -6.12 24.21 10.84
N ASP A 62 -5.06 24.46 10.05
CA ASP A 62 -4.99 24.04 8.65
C ASP A 62 -5.19 22.51 8.52
N SER A 63 -4.50 21.75 9.35
CA SER A 63 -4.58 20.29 9.43
C SER A 63 -5.96 19.83 9.88
N ASN A 64 -6.56 20.49 10.87
CA ASN A 64 -7.90 20.16 11.36
C ASN A 64 -8.96 20.29 10.26
N VAL A 65 -8.89 21.34 9.43
CA VAL A 65 -9.80 21.52 8.28
C VAL A 65 -9.71 20.33 7.32
N TYR A 66 -8.49 19.96 6.90
CA TYR A 66 -8.28 18.84 5.98
C TYR A 66 -8.69 17.49 6.57
N ILE A 67 -8.40 17.25 7.85
CA ILE A 67 -8.82 16.02 8.54
C ILE A 67 -10.34 15.92 8.57
N ARG A 68 -11.06 17.02 8.90
CA ARG A 68 -12.53 17.04 8.87
C ARG A 68 -13.07 16.67 7.48
N MET A 69 -12.46 17.17 6.41
CA MET A 69 -12.84 16.81 5.03
C MET A 69 -12.61 15.33 4.73
N LYS A 70 -11.46 14.77 5.16
CA LYS A 70 -11.14 13.34 4.98
C LYS A 70 -12.14 12.45 5.72
N ILE A 71 -12.44 12.76 6.99
CA ILE A 71 -13.41 12.00 7.80
C ILE A 71 -14.81 12.06 7.18
N LYS A 72 -15.22 13.25 6.73
CA LYS A 72 -16.52 13.42 6.07
C LYS A 72 -16.63 12.58 4.80
N ALA A 73 -15.66 12.66 3.89
CA ALA A 73 -15.65 11.89 2.65
C ALA A 73 -15.60 10.37 2.93
N ALA A 74 -14.79 9.94 3.91
CA ALA A 74 -14.75 8.54 4.34
C ALA A 74 -16.13 8.05 4.80
N SER A 75 -16.81 8.82 5.66
CA SER A 75 -18.15 8.50 6.15
C SER A 75 -19.19 8.41 5.03
N GLU A 76 -19.17 9.36 4.08
CA GLU A 76 -20.10 9.40 2.93
C GLU A 76 -19.95 8.18 1.99
N ILE A 77 -18.73 7.63 1.88
CA ILE A 77 -18.43 6.42 1.09
C ILE A 77 -18.74 5.13 1.86
N GLY A 78 -18.81 5.18 3.19
CA GLY A 78 -18.96 4.01 4.06
C GLY A 78 -17.64 3.45 4.61
N ILE A 79 -16.57 4.24 4.60
CA ILE A 79 -15.26 3.92 5.19
C ILE A 79 -15.27 4.32 6.68
N LYS A 80 -14.81 3.41 7.55
CA LYS A 80 -14.58 3.69 8.98
C LYS A 80 -13.30 4.51 9.15
N ALA A 81 -13.44 5.82 9.30
CA ALA A 81 -12.32 6.70 9.62
C ALA A 81 -12.09 6.77 11.14
N THR A 82 -10.86 6.48 11.57
CA THR A 82 -10.41 6.64 12.96
C THR A 82 -9.38 7.77 13.02
N HIS A 83 -9.69 8.83 13.77
CA HIS A 83 -8.78 9.95 13.98
C HIS A 83 -7.99 9.76 15.26
N ILE A 84 -6.67 9.63 15.12
CA ILE A 84 -5.73 9.45 16.21
C ILE A 84 -4.98 10.77 16.40
N ARG A 85 -5.40 11.53 17.41
CA ARG A 85 -4.75 12.79 17.75
C ARG A 85 -3.77 12.57 18.89
N LEU A 86 -2.49 12.82 18.62
CA LEU A 86 -1.38 12.73 19.55
C LEU A 86 -0.99 14.15 20.02
N PRO A 87 -0.55 14.31 21.28
CA PRO A 87 -0.15 15.61 21.80
C PRO A 87 1.14 16.09 21.14
N ARG A 88 1.43 17.40 21.26
CA ARG A 88 2.68 18.00 20.76
C ARG A 88 3.92 17.44 21.47
N SER A 89 3.75 16.91 22.68
CA SER A 89 4.81 16.31 23.50
C SER A 89 5.20 14.89 23.08
N VAL A 90 4.52 14.29 22.08
CA VAL A 90 4.80 12.91 21.65
C VAL A 90 6.25 12.78 21.18
N THR A 91 6.91 11.71 21.58
CA THR A 91 8.25 11.37 21.12
C THR A 91 8.21 10.62 19.80
N GLU A 92 9.32 10.59 19.06
CA GLU A 92 9.45 9.79 17.84
C GLU A 92 9.14 8.31 18.11
N THR A 93 9.73 7.74 19.17
CA THR A 93 9.49 6.34 19.58
C THR A 93 8.02 6.02 19.85
N GLU A 94 7.29 6.91 20.52
CA GLU A 94 5.84 6.72 20.76
C GLU A 94 5.03 6.75 19.46
N LEU A 95 5.39 7.65 18.54
CA LEU A 95 4.75 7.74 17.23
C LEU A 95 5.05 6.51 16.36
N LEU A 96 6.31 6.04 16.33
CA LEU A 96 6.72 4.80 15.66
C LEU A 96 5.90 3.61 16.18
N ASN A 97 5.83 3.45 17.51
CA ASN A 97 5.03 2.39 18.14
C ASN A 97 3.54 2.47 17.79
N LYS A 98 2.99 3.68 17.67
CA LYS A 98 1.61 3.86 17.26
C LYS A 98 1.39 3.42 15.81
N ILE A 99 2.29 3.76 14.89
CA ILE A 99 2.22 3.35 13.48
C ILE A 99 2.39 1.83 13.35
N HIS A 100 3.31 1.21 14.09
CA HIS A 100 3.45 -0.25 14.13
C HIS A 100 2.14 -0.96 14.50
N ARG A 101 1.46 -0.49 15.55
CA ARG A 101 0.15 -1.06 15.94
C ARG A 101 -0.89 -0.93 14.83
N LEU A 102 -0.89 0.17 14.07
CA LEU A 102 -1.82 0.35 12.94
C LEU A 102 -1.44 -0.52 11.74
N ASN A 103 -0.14 -0.71 11.49
CA ASN A 103 0.34 -1.64 10.47
C ASN A 103 -0.15 -3.07 10.75
N ASP A 104 -0.25 -3.45 12.02
CA ASP A 104 -0.66 -4.80 12.45
C ASP A 104 -2.17 -4.97 12.64
N ASP A 105 -2.93 -3.88 12.70
CA ASP A 105 -4.38 -3.92 12.92
C ASP A 105 -5.12 -4.41 11.66
N PRO A 106 -5.77 -5.59 11.67
CA PRO A 106 -6.45 -6.13 10.49
C PRO A 106 -7.68 -5.32 10.06
N ASP A 107 -8.25 -4.48 10.94
CA ASP A 107 -9.38 -3.61 10.61
C ASP A 107 -8.92 -2.30 9.95
N VAL A 108 -7.63 -1.98 10.00
CA VAL A 108 -7.03 -0.82 9.36
C VAL A 108 -6.47 -1.21 8.00
N HIS A 109 -7.03 -0.62 6.95
CA HIS A 109 -6.68 -0.90 5.56
C HIS A 109 -5.84 0.23 4.94
N GLY A 110 -6.02 1.46 5.44
CA GLY A 110 -5.24 2.62 5.05
C GLY A 110 -4.76 3.40 6.27
N ILE A 111 -3.55 3.93 6.20
CA ILE A 111 -2.96 4.82 7.18
C ILE A 111 -2.50 6.08 6.45
N ILE A 112 -2.81 7.24 7.03
CA ILE A 112 -2.25 8.52 6.62
C ILE A 112 -1.71 9.25 7.85
N VAL A 113 -0.48 9.72 7.75
CA VAL A 113 0.13 10.61 8.74
C VAL A 113 -0.06 12.04 8.25
N GLN A 114 -0.84 12.83 8.98
CA GLN A 114 -1.12 14.20 8.60
C GLN A 114 0.13 15.06 8.77
N MET A 115 0.55 15.67 7.65
CA MET A 115 1.68 16.59 7.60
C MET A 115 1.23 18.06 7.57
N PRO A 116 2.08 19.00 8.05
CA PRO A 116 3.30 18.75 8.81
C PRO A 116 3.02 18.26 10.24
N LEU A 117 3.99 17.57 10.85
CA LEU A 117 3.92 17.21 12.26
C LEU A 117 4.05 18.47 13.13
N ASP A 118 3.10 18.70 14.05
CA ASP A 118 3.16 19.78 15.03
C ASP A 118 3.58 19.23 16.39
N SER A 119 4.90 19.11 16.54
CA SER A 119 5.56 18.51 17.69
C SER A 119 6.52 19.51 18.33
N GLU A 120 6.67 19.42 19.65
CA GLU A 120 7.73 20.10 20.41
C GLU A 120 9.07 19.37 20.29
N ASN A 121 9.03 18.06 20.04
CA ASN A 121 10.19 17.23 19.76
C ASN A 121 10.54 17.25 18.26
N VAL A 122 11.83 17.15 17.95
CA VAL A 122 12.30 16.89 16.58
C VAL A 122 11.95 15.45 16.22
N ILE A 123 11.17 15.26 15.17
CA ILE A 123 10.74 13.96 14.66
C ILE A 123 11.07 13.93 13.17
N ASP A 124 11.72 12.86 12.70
CA ASP A 124 11.98 12.66 11.29
C ASP A 124 10.69 12.29 10.56
N SER A 125 10.05 13.28 9.96
CA SER A 125 8.82 13.08 9.19
C SER A 125 8.94 12.05 8.07
N HIS A 126 10.12 11.91 7.45
CA HIS A 126 10.32 10.95 6.37
C HIS A 126 10.32 9.53 6.92
N LEU A 127 11.05 9.29 8.02
CA LEU A 127 11.02 8.02 8.73
C LEU A 127 9.59 7.65 9.12
N ILE A 128 8.81 8.61 9.62
CA ILE A 128 7.42 8.37 10.03
C ILE A 128 6.53 8.00 8.84
N THR A 129 6.61 8.71 7.70
CA THR A 129 5.82 8.37 6.52
C THR A 129 6.26 7.04 5.89
N ASP A 130 7.56 6.75 5.90
CA ASP A 130 8.14 5.53 5.33
C ASP A 130 7.92 4.30 6.22
N LEU A 131 7.62 4.50 7.52
CA LEU A 131 7.23 3.41 8.43
C LEU A 131 5.83 2.86 8.12
N VAL A 132 4.96 3.66 7.50
CA VAL A 132 3.64 3.17 7.08
C VAL A 132 3.85 2.03 6.09
N SER A 133 3.29 0.85 6.38
CA SER A 133 3.45 -0.32 5.53
C SER A 133 3.07 0.01 4.08
N PRO A 134 3.85 -0.41 3.07
CA PRO A 134 3.51 -0.17 1.67
C PRO A 134 2.13 -0.72 1.29
N GLU A 135 1.61 -1.70 2.03
CA GLU A 135 0.26 -2.27 1.83
C GLU A 135 -0.86 -1.44 2.45
N LYS A 136 -0.55 -0.48 3.33
CA LYS A 136 -1.50 0.43 3.96
C LYS A 136 -1.20 1.92 3.72
N ASP A 137 -0.13 2.24 2.99
CA ASP A 137 0.25 3.60 2.60
C ASP A 137 -0.67 4.14 1.51
N VAL A 138 -1.86 4.56 1.93
CA VAL A 138 -2.90 5.09 1.04
C VAL A 138 -2.61 6.51 0.57
N ASP A 139 -1.62 7.19 1.17
CA ASP A 139 -1.14 8.49 0.68
C ASP A 139 -0.12 8.35 -0.45
N GLY A 140 0.51 7.17 -0.56
CA GLY A 140 1.47 6.82 -1.61
C GLY A 140 2.86 7.43 -1.38
N LEU A 141 3.22 7.74 -0.13
CA LEU A 141 4.47 8.45 0.21
C LEU A 141 5.58 7.52 0.72
N ASN A 142 5.29 6.22 0.86
CA ASN A 142 6.31 5.23 1.20
C ASN A 142 7.27 5.05 0.01
N THR A 143 8.57 4.99 0.28
CA THR A 143 9.65 4.86 -0.71
C THR A 143 9.45 3.66 -1.64
N ILE A 144 8.86 2.56 -1.15
CA ILE A 144 8.53 1.38 -1.96
C ILE A 144 7.44 1.70 -2.98
N ASN A 145 6.39 2.44 -2.59
CA ASN A 145 5.32 2.82 -3.51
C ASN A 145 5.77 3.92 -4.49
N GLU A 146 6.53 4.91 -4.03
CA GLU A 146 7.16 5.90 -4.91
C GLU A 146 8.12 5.23 -5.90
N GLY A 147 8.94 4.28 -5.43
CA GLY A 147 9.87 3.51 -6.26
C GLY A 147 9.15 2.68 -7.33
N ARG A 148 8.02 2.04 -6.98
CA ARG A 148 7.15 1.35 -7.95
C ARG A 148 6.66 2.29 -9.03
N VAL A 149 6.14 3.47 -8.65
CA VAL A 149 5.69 4.49 -9.61
C VAL A 149 6.85 4.95 -10.50
N ALA A 150 8.04 5.17 -9.95
CA ALA A 150 9.21 5.59 -10.73
C ALA A 150 9.60 4.57 -11.81
N VAL A 151 9.45 3.27 -11.55
CA VAL A 151 9.76 2.18 -12.50
C VAL A 151 8.56 1.71 -13.33
N GLY A 152 7.40 2.36 -13.20
CA GLY A 152 6.22 2.09 -14.02
C GLY A 152 5.30 0.99 -13.51
N ASP A 153 5.53 0.50 -12.29
CA ASP A 153 4.59 -0.38 -11.61
C ASP A 153 3.47 0.46 -10.97
N LEU A 154 2.37 0.60 -11.72
CA LEU A 154 1.16 1.32 -11.28
C LEU A 154 0.11 0.39 -10.63
N SER A 155 0.48 -0.84 -10.24
CA SER A 155 -0.45 -1.84 -9.67
C SER A 155 -0.81 -1.63 -8.19
N ARG A 156 -0.09 -0.71 -7.53
CA ARG A 156 -0.19 -0.39 -6.10
C ARG A 156 -0.69 1.05 -5.91
N PHE A 157 -0.44 1.64 -4.75
CA PHE A 157 -0.96 2.98 -4.45
C PHE A 157 -0.20 4.04 -5.21
N LEU A 158 -0.95 4.94 -5.83
CA LEU A 158 -0.41 6.13 -6.47
C LEU A 158 -0.55 7.31 -5.49
N PRO A 159 0.44 8.24 -5.44
CA PRO A 159 0.33 9.41 -4.58
C PRO A 159 -0.94 10.22 -4.87
N CYS A 160 -1.68 10.60 -3.82
CA CYS A 160 -3.05 11.08 -3.97
C CYS A 160 -3.17 12.31 -4.88
N THR A 161 -2.32 13.32 -4.66
CA THR A 161 -2.37 14.57 -5.43
C THR A 161 -1.98 14.34 -6.91
N PRO A 162 -0.83 13.71 -7.23
CA PRO A 162 -0.49 13.31 -8.59
C PRO A 162 -1.55 12.48 -9.31
N ASN A 163 -2.15 11.49 -8.63
CA ASN A 163 -3.22 10.68 -9.21
C ASN A 163 -4.46 11.53 -9.53
N GLY A 164 -4.79 12.49 -8.64
CA GLY A 164 -5.86 13.47 -8.88
C GLY A 164 -5.56 14.39 -10.07
N VAL A 165 -4.31 14.79 -10.26
CA VAL A 165 -3.84 15.55 -11.43
C VAL A 165 -4.07 14.76 -12.72
N ILE A 166 -3.66 13.49 -12.75
CA ILE A 166 -3.86 12.63 -13.93
C ILE A 166 -5.34 12.48 -14.26
N GLU A 167 -6.20 12.26 -13.25
CA GLU A 167 -7.64 12.16 -13.46
C GLU A 167 -8.22 13.46 -14.04
N LEU A 168 -7.83 14.62 -13.50
CA LEU A 168 -8.24 15.93 -14.04
C LEU A 168 -7.81 16.12 -15.50
N ILE A 169 -6.58 15.71 -15.84
CA ILE A 169 -6.08 15.80 -17.22
C ILE A 169 -6.90 14.88 -18.13
N LYS A 170 -7.17 13.63 -17.74
CA LYS A 170 -8.02 12.72 -18.52
C LYS A 170 -9.41 13.31 -18.79
N ARG A 171 -9.99 13.99 -17.80
CA ARG A 171 -11.30 14.66 -17.93
C ARG A 171 -11.30 15.88 -18.85
N SER A 172 -10.14 16.46 -19.17
CA SER A 172 -10.02 17.51 -20.19
C SER A 172 -10.16 16.99 -21.63
N GLY A 173 -10.07 15.67 -21.84
CA GLY A 173 -10.13 15.05 -23.17
C GLY A 173 -8.85 15.19 -23.99
N ILE A 174 -7.77 15.77 -23.45
CA ILE A 174 -6.48 15.80 -24.14
C ILE A 174 -5.85 14.40 -24.21
N THR A 175 -5.26 14.06 -25.35
CA THR A 175 -4.45 12.85 -25.49
C THR A 175 -3.13 13.04 -24.75
N LEU A 176 -2.86 12.21 -23.75
CA LEU A 176 -1.61 12.21 -22.98
C LEU A 176 -0.41 11.66 -23.78
N GLU A 177 -0.66 10.67 -24.64
CA GLU A 177 0.36 10.04 -25.46
C GLU A 177 1.00 11.05 -26.44
N GLY A 178 2.32 11.19 -26.35
CA GLY A 178 3.10 12.13 -27.17
C GLY A 178 2.98 13.60 -26.77
N ALA A 179 2.10 13.96 -25.82
CA ALA A 179 1.95 15.33 -25.36
C ALA A 179 3.22 15.85 -24.68
N GLN A 180 3.52 17.14 -24.86
CA GLN A 180 4.58 17.82 -24.12
C GLN A 180 4.02 18.26 -22.76
N ALA A 181 4.44 17.58 -21.69
CA ALA A 181 4.04 17.93 -20.34
C ALA A 181 5.17 18.65 -19.60
N VAL A 182 4.86 19.75 -18.94
CA VAL A 182 5.80 20.48 -18.08
C VAL A 182 5.28 20.44 -16.64
N VAL A 183 6.14 19.98 -15.73
CA VAL A 183 5.87 19.99 -14.29
C VAL A 183 6.74 21.05 -13.63
N LEU A 184 6.11 22.11 -13.12
CA LEU A 184 6.77 23.14 -12.32
C LEU A 184 6.77 22.72 -10.85
N GLY A 185 7.91 22.24 -10.38
CA GLY A 185 8.09 21.71 -9.03
C GLY A 185 8.61 20.27 -9.05
N ARG A 186 9.44 19.93 -8.06
CA ARG A 186 10.07 18.60 -7.92
C ARG A 186 10.01 18.08 -6.48
N SER A 187 8.94 18.44 -5.77
CA SER A 187 8.72 17.94 -4.41
C SER A 187 8.46 16.43 -4.45
N LYS A 188 8.81 15.74 -3.36
CA LYS A 188 8.50 14.32 -3.17
C LYS A 188 6.99 14.05 -3.26
N ILE A 189 6.17 14.95 -2.71
CA ILE A 189 4.72 14.78 -2.56
C ILE A 189 3.95 14.99 -3.88
N VAL A 190 4.38 15.93 -4.74
CA VAL A 190 3.60 16.33 -5.92
C VAL A 190 4.43 16.32 -7.19
N GLY A 191 5.49 17.13 -7.25
CA GLY A 191 6.18 17.40 -8.52
C GLY A 191 6.80 16.16 -9.14
N THR A 192 7.64 15.45 -8.39
CA THR A 192 8.30 14.23 -8.86
C THR A 192 7.31 13.13 -9.26
N PRO A 193 6.38 12.70 -8.39
CA PRO A 193 5.42 11.66 -8.77
C PRO A 193 4.45 12.07 -9.88
N ALA A 194 4.06 13.35 -9.99
CA ALA A 194 3.26 13.81 -11.13
C ALA A 194 4.01 13.66 -12.46
N ALA A 195 5.32 13.99 -12.47
CA ALA A 195 6.17 13.79 -13.63
C ALA A 195 6.29 12.30 -14.01
N GLU A 196 6.47 11.41 -13.03
CA GLU A 196 6.52 9.97 -13.26
C GLU A 196 5.21 9.43 -13.83
N LEU A 197 4.07 9.83 -13.27
CA LEU A 197 2.77 9.39 -13.79
C LEU A 197 2.50 9.89 -15.21
N LEU A 198 2.86 11.14 -15.53
CA LEU A 198 2.76 11.68 -16.90
C LEU A 198 3.63 10.88 -17.87
N LYS A 199 4.87 10.55 -17.48
CA LYS A 199 5.80 9.73 -18.25
C LYS A 199 5.22 8.35 -18.54
N TRP A 200 4.64 7.68 -17.53
CA TRP A 200 4.01 6.38 -17.70
C TRP A 200 2.65 6.42 -18.41
N HIS A 201 2.09 7.61 -18.58
CA HIS A 201 0.99 7.88 -19.51
C HIS A 201 1.48 8.34 -20.90
N HIS A 202 2.75 8.06 -21.24
CA HIS A 202 3.37 8.29 -22.54
C HIS A 202 3.54 9.77 -22.96
N ALA A 203 3.49 10.70 -22.01
CA ALA A 203 3.86 12.08 -22.27
C ALA A 203 5.39 12.25 -22.34
N THR A 204 5.86 13.24 -23.11
CA THR A 204 7.24 13.74 -23.00
C THR A 204 7.28 14.76 -21.87
N VAL A 205 8.01 14.46 -20.79
CA VAL A 205 7.95 15.26 -19.56
C VAL A 205 9.21 16.11 -19.38
N THR A 206 9.02 17.41 -19.16
CA THR A 206 10.07 18.34 -18.71
C THR A 206 9.79 18.78 -17.27
N VAL A 207 10.71 18.48 -16.35
CA VAL A 207 10.61 18.92 -14.95
C VAL A 207 11.39 20.22 -14.75
N CYS A 208 10.70 21.22 -14.21
CA CYS A 208 11.24 22.55 -13.98
C CYS A 208 11.26 22.91 -12.49
N HIS A 209 12.18 23.76 -12.07
CA HIS A 209 12.35 24.19 -10.68
C HIS A 209 13.02 25.57 -10.58
N SER A 210 13.28 26.03 -9.35
CA SER A 210 13.87 27.36 -9.05
C SER A 210 15.25 27.64 -9.64
N LYS A 211 15.88 26.66 -10.30
CA LYS A 211 17.21 26.78 -10.94
C LYS A 211 17.15 26.54 -12.45
N THR A 212 15.95 26.33 -13.01
CA THR A 212 15.73 26.19 -14.44
C THR A 212 15.96 27.54 -15.11
N LYS A 213 16.83 27.57 -16.12
CA LYS A 213 17.00 28.72 -17.02
C LYS A 213 15.80 28.80 -17.97
N ASP A 214 15.42 30.02 -18.35
CA ASP A 214 14.36 30.27 -19.33
C ASP A 214 13.04 29.59 -18.97
N LEU A 215 12.70 29.61 -17.67
CA LEU A 215 11.55 28.92 -17.10
C LEU A 215 10.24 29.22 -17.85
N LYS A 216 10.05 30.47 -18.25
CA LYS A 216 8.90 30.91 -19.06
C LYS A 216 8.85 30.18 -20.41
N GLU A 217 9.97 30.08 -21.11
CA GLU A 217 10.05 29.44 -22.42
C GLU A 217 9.77 27.93 -22.34
N GLN A 218 10.19 27.28 -21.23
CA GLN A 218 9.84 25.88 -21.01
C GLN A 218 8.32 25.71 -20.84
N CYS A 219 7.68 26.57 -20.04
CA CYS A 219 6.22 26.53 -19.83
C CYS A 219 5.44 26.74 -21.14
N GLN A 220 5.94 27.59 -22.04
CA GLN A 220 5.29 27.90 -23.32
C GLN A 220 5.30 26.73 -24.32
N LYS A 221 6.08 25.67 -24.06
CA LYS A 221 6.08 24.44 -24.87
C LYS A 221 5.01 23.44 -24.43
N ALA A 222 4.47 23.61 -23.23
CA ALA A 222 3.62 22.63 -22.57
C ALA A 222 2.23 22.55 -23.21
N ASP A 223 1.84 21.37 -23.70
CA ASP A 223 0.45 21.02 -23.94
C ASP A 223 -0.29 20.81 -22.60
N ILE A 224 0.43 20.31 -21.60
CA ILE A 224 -0.04 20.07 -20.24
C ILE A 224 0.92 20.75 -19.26
N LEU A 225 0.44 21.72 -18.48
CA LEU A 225 1.23 22.43 -17.48
C LEU A 225 0.71 22.10 -16.08
N VAL A 226 1.51 21.37 -15.29
CA VAL A 226 1.23 21.07 -13.88
C VAL A 226 2.08 21.98 -13.00
N VAL A 227 1.45 22.75 -12.12
CA VAL A 227 2.11 23.75 -11.27
C VAL A 227 2.00 23.38 -9.79
N ALA A 228 3.13 23.18 -9.12
CA ALA A 228 3.21 22.77 -7.73
C ALA A 228 4.47 23.37 -7.05
N ILE A 229 4.51 24.70 -6.94
CA ILE A 229 5.66 25.47 -6.46
C ILE A 229 5.40 26.21 -5.13
N GLY A 230 4.15 26.35 -4.70
CA GLY A 230 3.78 27.04 -3.45
C GLY A 230 4.10 28.54 -3.47
N LYS A 231 3.81 29.20 -4.58
CA LYS A 231 4.01 30.64 -4.78
C LYS A 231 2.80 31.24 -5.48
N ALA A 232 1.99 31.97 -4.70
CA ALA A 232 0.77 32.60 -5.15
C ALA A 232 0.94 33.37 -6.48
N LYS A 233 0.14 33.01 -7.48
CA LYS A 233 -0.01 33.73 -8.77
C LYS A 233 1.31 33.99 -9.53
N LEU A 234 2.33 33.15 -9.37
CA LEU A 234 3.61 33.33 -10.06
C LEU A 234 3.48 33.06 -11.57
N VAL A 235 2.73 32.03 -11.96
CA VAL A 235 2.59 31.64 -13.36
C VAL A 235 1.54 32.53 -14.04
N LYS A 236 2.00 33.33 -15.01
CA LYS A 236 1.19 34.35 -15.71
C LYS A 236 0.64 33.83 -17.03
N GLY A 237 -0.35 34.53 -17.59
CA GLY A 237 -0.94 34.19 -18.90
C GLY A 237 0.11 34.02 -20.00
N SER A 238 1.14 34.88 -20.00
CA SER A 238 2.21 34.85 -20.99
C SER A 238 3.15 33.63 -20.90
N TRP A 239 3.06 32.81 -19.86
CA TRP A 239 3.87 31.59 -19.68
C TRP A 239 3.19 30.37 -20.29
N VAL A 240 1.91 30.47 -20.62
CA VAL A 240 1.07 29.34 -21.01
C VAL A 240 0.95 29.27 -22.52
N LYS A 241 1.16 28.08 -23.09
CA LYS A 241 0.89 27.82 -24.49
C LYS A 241 -0.62 27.99 -24.78
N PRO A 242 -1.02 28.73 -25.83
CA PRO A 242 -2.41 28.80 -26.22
C PRO A 242 -3.01 27.41 -26.43
N GLY A 243 -4.15 27.13 -25.78
CA GLY A 243 -4.82 25.83 -25.83
C GLY A 243 -4.29 24.77 -24.86
N ALA A 244 -3.31 25.08 -24.00
CA ALA A 244 -2.81 24.14 -23.00
C ALA A 244 -3.85 23.76 -21.93
N VAL A 245 -3.68 22.58 -21.34
CA VAL A 245 -4.37 22.16 -20.11
C VAL A 245 -3.51 22.57 -18.91
N VAL A 246 -4.06 23.39 -18.02
CA VAL A 246 -3.33 23.91 -16.86
C VAL A 246 -3.91 23.34 -15.56
N ILE A 247 -3.06 22.64 -14.80
CA ILE A 247 -3.39 22.05 -13.50
C ILE A 247 -2.60 22.78 -12.42
N ASP A 248 -3.32 23.48 -11.54
CA ASP A 248 -2.78 24.25 -10.43
C ASP A 248 -2.95 23.47 -9.11
N CYS A 249 -1.84 22.98 -8.58
CA CYS A 249 -1.78 22.27 -7.29
C CYS A 249 -1.48 23.22 -6.11
N GLY A 250 -1.24 24.51 -6.39
CA GLY A 250 -0.89 25.50 -5.39
C GLY A 250 -2.05 25.78 -4.44
N ILE A 251 -1.75 25.90 -3.15
CA ILE A 251 -2.70 26.36 -2.14
C ILE A 251 -1.98 27.36 -1.26
N ASN A 252 -2.22 28.64 -1.53
CA ASN A 252 -1.58 29.76 -0.84
C ASN A 252 -2.64 30.58 -0.12
N ALA A 253 -2.48 30.78 1.19
CA ALA A 253 -3.33 31.67 1.96
C ALA A 253 -2.84 33.12 1.79
N VAL A 254 -3.70 33.99 1.27
CA VAL A 254 -3.44 35.43 1.12
C VAL A 254 -4.46 36.23 1.93
N PRO A 255 -4.09 37.34 2.58
CA PRO A 255 -5.03 38.18 3.30
C PRO A 255 -6.18 38.65 2.40
N ASP A 256 -7.42 38.49 2.87
CA ASP A 256 -8.63 38.94 2.18
C ASP A 256 -9.72 39.26 3.23
N SER A 257 -9.94 40.56 3.46
CA SER A 257 -10.91 41.05 4.44
C SER A 257 -12.37 40.73 4.06
N SER A 258 -12.65 40.34 2.82
CA SER A 258 -13.98 39.91 2.39
C SER A 258 -14.34 38.49 2.84
N LYS A 259 -13.36 37.69 3.27
CA LYS A 259 -13.57 36.30 3.72
C LYS A 259 -13.75 36.25 5.24
N LYS A 260 -14.62 35.34 5.71
CA LYS A 260 -14.83 35.09 7.15
C LYS A 260 -13.56 34.69 7.89
N SER A 261 -12.64 34.00 7.20
CA SER A 261 -11.32 33.61 7.71
C SER A 261 -10.28 34.74 7.71
N GLY A 262 -10.60 35.91 7.12
CA GLY A 262 -9.64 36.97 6.83
C GLY A 262 -8.61 36.62 5.75
N GLN A 263 -8.76 35.46 5.09
CA GLN A 263 -7.83 34.93 4.10
C GLN A 263 -8.57 34.25 2.95
N ALA A 264 -8.08 34.45 1.73
CA ALA A 264 -8.47 33.71 0.53
C ALA A 264 -7.40 32.67 0.19
N LEU A 265 -7.84 31.55 -0.38
CA LEU A 265 -6.94 30.55 -0.96
C LEU A 265 -6.78 30.83 -2.45
N VAL A 266 -5.54 31.00 -2.89
CA VAL A 266 -5.19 31.20 -4.30
C VAL A 266 -4.13 30.19 -4.73
N GLY A 267 -4.14 29.86 -6.02
CA GLY A 267 -3.21 28.93 -6.61
C GLY A 267 -1.85 29.54 -6.94
N ASP A 268 -0.97 28.72 -7.51
CA ASP A 268 0.33 29.17 -8.02
C ASP A 268 0.20 29.88 -9.38
N VAL A 269 -0.95 29.72 -10.03
CA VAL A 269 -1.30 30.29 -11.32
C VAL A 269 -2.16 31.54 -11.15
N ASP A 270 -1.89 32.56 -11.96
CA ASP A 270 -2.79 33.71 -12.09
C ASP A 270 -4.01 33.33 -12.94
N TYR A 271 -5.04 32.83 -12.26
CA TYR A 271 -6.24 32.25 -12.87
C TYR A 271 -6.92 33.18 -13.89
N ASP A 272 -7.01 34.47 -13.59
CA ASP A 272 -7.72 35.43 -14.45
C ASP A 272 -7.00 35.71 -15.76
N GLU A 273 -5.66 35.68 -15.75
CA GLU A 273 -4.85 35.79 -16.96
C GLU A 273 -4.84 34.47 -17.74
N VAL A 274 -4.57 33.35 -17.05
CA VAL A 274 -4.36 32.05 -17.69
C VAL A 274 -5.64 31.46 -18.24
N SER A 275 -6.79 31.71 -17.61
CA SER A 275 -8.10 31.28 -18.12
C SER A 275 -8.49 31.91 -19.46
N LYS A 276 -7.75 32.93 -19.94
CA LYS A 276 -7.95 33.53 -21.27
C LYS A 276 -7.08 32.88 -22.35
N VAL A 277 -6.12 32.03 -21.97
CA VAL A 277 -5.11 31.44 -22.87
C VAL A 277 -5.24 29.91 -22.93
N ALA A 278 -5.45 29.27 -21.78
CA ALA A 278 -5.58 27.83 -21.66
C ALA A 278 -6.86 27.30 -22.33
N SER A 279 -6.85 26.04 -22.79
CA SER A 279 -8.10 25.36 -23.16
C SER A 279 -8.88 24.91 -21.92
N HIS A 280 -8.14 24.46 -20.89
CA HIS A 280 -8.68 23.97 -19.63
C HIS A 280 -7.86 24.48 -18.46
N ILE A 281 -8.52 24.76 -17.34
CA ILE A 281 -7.86 25.23 -16.13
C ILE A 281 -8.56 24.69 -14.88
N THR A 282 -7.79 24.28 -13.88
CA THR A 282 -8.32 23.97 -12.55
C THR A 282 -8.47 25.24 -11.71
N PRO A 283 -9.61 25.46 -11.03
CA PRO A 283 -9.75 26.57 -10.10
C PRO A 283 -9.05 26.27 -8.77
N VAL A 284 -8.63 27.31 -8.07
CA VAL A 284 -8.18 27.22 -6.67
C VAL A 284 -9.00 28.22 -5.84
N PRO A 285 -9.77 27.76 -4.83
CA PRO A 285 -10.02 26.36 -4.45
C PRO A 285 -10.96 25.63 -5.42
N GLY A 286 -11.12 24.31 -5.24
CA GLY A 286 -12.13 23.50 -5.95
C GLY A 286 -11.61 22.67 -7.13
N GLY A 287 -10.32 22.80 -7.47
CA GLY A 287 -9.61 21.97 -8.46
C GLY A 287 -8.94 20.76 -7.81
N VAL A 288 -7.61 20.80 -7.66
CA VAL A 288 -6.81 19.63 -7.22
C VAL A 288 -7.11 19.18 -5.78
N GLY A 289 -7.35 20.10 -4.85
CA GLY A 289 -7.54 19.77 -3.43
C GLY A 289 -8.64 18.72 -3.14
N PRO A 290 -9.89 18.89 -3.64
CA PRO A 290 -10.94 17.87 -3.53
C PRO A 290 -10.57 16.51 -4.14
N MET A 291 -9.76 16.50 -5.21
CA MET A 291 -9.28 15.26 -5.83
C MET A 291 -8.31 14.53 -4.92
N THR A 292 -7.41 15.23 -4.22
CA THR A 292 -6.48 14.61 -3.26
C THR A 292 -7.23 13.80 -2.20
N VAL A 293 -8.29 14.36 -1.59
CA VAL A 293 -9.11 13.63 -0.61
C VAL A 293 -9.79 12.42 -1.23
N THR A 294 -10.30 12.56 -2.45
CA THR A 294 -10.99 11.48 -3.15
C THR A 294 -10.06 10.34 -3.54
N MET A 295 -8.84 10.64 -3.98
CA MET A 295 -7.83 9.64 -4.31
C MET A 295 -7.35 8.88 -3.07
N LEU A 296 -7.26 9.54 -1.92
CA LEU A 296 -7.01 8.87 -0.63
C LEU A 296 -8.10 7.83 -0.33
N MET A 297 -9.37 8.17 -0.54
CA MET A 297 -10.47 7.22 -0.35
C MET A 297 -10.40 6.09 -1.36
N LYS A 298 -10.09 6.38 -2.63
CA LYS A 298 -9.89 5.38 -3.68
C LYS A 298 -8.80 4.37 -3.30
N ASN A 299 -7.64 4.85 -2.85
CA ASN A 299 -6.54 4.00 -2.39
C ASN A 299 -6.97 3.16 -1.17
N THR A 300 -7.76 3.73 -0.25
CA THR A 300 -8.29 3.01 0.91
C THR A 300 -9.24 1.88 0.52
N VAL A 301 -10.18 2.14 -0.41
CA VAL A 301 -11.11 1.12 -0.93
C VAL A 301 -10.34 0.03 -1.68
N GLN A 302 -9.35 0.39 -2.49
CA GLN A 302 -8.48 -0.57 -3.18
C GLN A 302 -7.73 -1.47 -2.19
N SER A 303 -7.21 -0.91 -1.10
CA SER A 303 -6.56 -1.67 -0.03
C SER A 303 -7.52 -2.66 0.63
N ALA A 304 -8.72 -2.16 0.96
CA ALA A 304 -9.77 -2.97 1.59
C ALA A 304 -10.28 -4.09 0.69
N GLN A 305 -10.41 -3.86 -0.62
CA GLN A 305 -10.75 -4.90 -1.59
C GLN A 305 -9.69 -5.99 -1.66
N LYS A 306 -8.40 -5.62 -1.66
CA LYS A 306 -7.30 -6.61 -1.60
C LYS A 306 -7.35 -7.44 -0.31
N ALA A 307 -7.67 -6.81 0.83
CA ALA A 307 -7.86 -7.53 2.09
C ALA A 307 -9.07 -8.48 2.04
N ALA A 308 -10.19 -8.03 1.49
CA ALA A 308 -11.39 -8.84 1.28
C ALA A 308 -11.13 -10.01 0.31
N ASP A 309 -10.37 -9.81 -0.76
CA ASP A 309 -9.97 -10.88 -1.67
C ASP A 309 -9.14 -11.96 -0.97
N ARG A 310 -8.26 -11.58 -0.03
CA ARG A 310 -7.54 -12.53 0.85
C ARG A 310 -8.50 -13.28 1.78
N ILE A 311 -9.63 -12.67 2.16
CA ILE A 311 -10.68 -13.32 2.97
C ILE A 311 -11.52 -14.27 2.10
N LEU A 312 -11.83 -13.92 0.85
CA LEU A 312 -12.64 -14.75 -0.03
C LEU A 312 -11.83 -15.88 -0.67
N ASN A 313 -10.55 -15.65 -0.96
CA ASN A 313 -9.66 -16.66 -1.50
C ASN A 313 -9.20 -17.62 -0.38
N THR A 314 -9.70 -18.84 -0.42
CA THR A 314 -9.36 -19.87 0.58
C THR A 314 -8.19 -20.75 0.17
N SER A 315 -7.56 -20.52 -0.99
CA SER A 315 -6.44 -21.35 -1.48
C SER A 315 -5.10 -20.74 -1.08
N TRP A 316 -4.19 -21.56 -0.56
CA TRP A 316 -2.82 -21.13 -0.29
C TRP A 316 -2.01 -21.07 -1.58
N ASN A 317 -1.20 -20.02 -1.72
CA ASN A 317 -0.27 -19.89 -2.85
C ASN A 317 1.06 -20.59 -2.51
N LEU A 318 0.97 -21.84 -2.06
CA LEU A 318 2.12 -22.60 -1.62
C LEU A 318 3.02 -22.91 -2.81
N LYS A 319 4.33 -22.64 -2.66
CA LYS A 319 5.37 -23.02 -3.63
C LYS A 319 6.24 -24.13 -3.05
N PRO A 320 5.87 -25.42 -3.15
CA PRO A 320 6.65 -26.49 -2.54
C PRO A 320 8.07 -26.56 -3.09
N LEU A 321 9.04 -26.90 -2.24
CA LEU A 321 10.40 -27.19 -2.68
C LEU A 321 10.40 -28.51 -3.46
N PRO A 322 11.09 -28.59 -4.61
CA PRO A 322 11.15 -29.81 -5.39
C PRO A 322 12.00 -30.88 -4.69
N LEU A 323 11.52 -32.13 -4.67
CA LEU A 323 12.30 -33.27 -4.20
C LEU A 323 13.25 -33.76 -5.31
N LYS A 324 14.53 -33.91 -4.98
CA LYS A 324 15.54 -34.54 -5.84
C LYS A 324 15.74 -35.98 -5.39
N LEU A 325 14.96 -36.89 -5.98
CA LEU A 325 14.99 -38.32 -5.66
C LEU A 325 16.30 -38.96 -6.15
N GLN A 326 16.91 -39.81 -5.33
CA GLN A 326 18.13 -40.57 -5.67
C GLN A 326 17.86 -42.07 -5.59
N THR A 327 18.63 -42.87 -6.33
CA THR A 327 18.57 -44.33 -6.30
C THR A 327 20.00 -44.90 -6.23
N PRO A 328 20.35 -45.67 -5.18
CA PRO A 328 19.50 -46.06 -4.03
C PRO A 328 19.10 -44.85 -3.16
N VAL A 329 18.01 -44.98 -2.39
CA VAL A 329 17.54 -43.92 -1.49
C VAL A 329 18.60 -43.66 -0.42
N PRO A 330 19.05 -42.40 -0.20
CA PRO A 330 20.04 -42.09 0.82
C PRO A 330 19.50 -42.32 2.24
N SER A 331 20.39 -42.34 3.23
CA SER A 331 19.99 -42.37 4.64
C SER A 331 19.19 -41.13 5.05
N ASP A 332 18.33 -41.24 6.05
CA ASP A 332 17.49 -40.13 6.52
C ASP A 332 18.29 -38.87 6.87
N ILE A 333 19.45 -39.04 7.52
CA ILE A 333 20.36 -37.94 7.87
C ILE A 333 20.97 -37.27 6.63
N ALA A 334 21.27 -38.05 5.58
CA ALA A 334 21.77 -37.49 4.31
C ALA A 334 20.67 -36.71 3.59
N ILE A 335 19.43 -37.21 3.60
CA ILE A 335 18.27 -36.51 3.04
C ILE A 335 18.01 -35.19 3.79
N ALA A 336 18.02 -35.23 5.13
CA ALA A 336 17.81 -34.04 5.96
C ALA A 336 18.86 -32.96 5.70
N ARG A 337 20.14 -33.33 5.64
CA ARG A 337 21.27 -32.40 5.39
C ARG A 337 21.34 -31.89 3.96
N ALA A 338 20.77 -32.61 2.99
CA ALA A 338 20.80 -32.22 1.58
C ALA A 338 19.71 -31.22 1.19
N GLN A 339 18.77 -30.93 2.09
CA GLN A 339 17.66 -30.01 1.84
C GLN A 339 17.86 -28.69 2.58
N GLU A 340 17.58 -27.59 1.91
CA GLU A 340 17.50 -26.27 2.52
C GLU A 340 16.04 -25.85 2.64
N PRO A 341 15.46 -25.78 3.86
CA PRO A 341 14.06 -25.42 4.03
C PRO A 341 13.79 -23.98 3.57
N LYS A 342 12.55 -23.68 3.21
CA LYS A 342 12.12 -22.32 2.87
C LYS A 342 12.23 -21.39 4.08
N ASP A 343 12.46 -20.11 3.85
CA ASP A 343 12.32 -19.11 4.90
C ASP A 343 10.89 -19.14 5.50
N ILE A 344 10.80 -19.13 6.82
CA ILE A 344 9.54 -19.29 7.54
C ILE A 344 8.60 -18.12 7.31
N THR A 345 9.13 -16.92 7.06
CA THR A 345 8.36 -15.72 6.72
C THR A 345 7.68 -15.88 5.37
N GLN A 346 8.42 -16.42 4.39
CA GLN A 346 7.89 -16.69 3.07
C GLN A 346 6.79 -17.76 3.15
N LEU A 347 7.00 -18.83 3.94
CA LEU A 347 5.97 -19.84 4.15
C LEU A 347 4.73 -19.24 4.83
N ALA A 348 4.92 -18.44 5.87
CA ALA A 348 3.84 -17.75 6.58
C ALA A 348 2.99 -16.89 5.63
N GLU A 349 3.64 -16.11 4.77
CA GLU A 349 2.96 -15.30 3.74
C GLU A 349 2.17 -16.17 2.76
N GLU A 350 2.76 -17.26 2.24
CA GLU A 350 2.10 -18.18 1.29
C GLU A 350 0.83 -18.84 1.85
N ILE A 351 0.77 -19.05 3.16
CA ILE A 351 -0.38 -19.63 3.87
C ILE A 351 -1.29 -18.57 4.52
N GLY A 352 -1.00 -17.28 4.31
CA GLY A 352 -1.84 -16.16 4.74
C GLY A 352 -1.72 -15.78 6.22
N ILE A 353 -0.56 -16.04 6.84
CA ILE A 353 -0.18 -15.56 8.16
C ILE A 353 0.62 -14.25 8.00
N SER A 354 0.22 -13.21 8.73
CA SER A 354 0.88 -11.91 8.65
C SER A 354 2.25 -11.94 9.38
N PRO A 355 3.22 -11.10 8.97
CA PRO A 355 4.52 -11.02 9.65
C PRO A 355 4.44 -10.74 11.16
N SER A 356 3.45 -9.95 11.61
CA SER A 356 3.21 -9.69 13.03
C SER A 356 2.50 -10.81 13.79
N GLU A 357 1.99 -11.81 13.08
CA GLU A 357 1.44 -13.02 13.68
C GLU A 357 2.48 -14.11 13.86
N ILE A 358 3.75 -13.87 13.49
CA ILE A 358 4.85 -14.80 13.70
C ILE A 358 5.95 -14.21 14.58
N SER A 359 6.49 -15.03 15.46
CA SER A 359 7.73 -14.75 16.19
C SER A 359 8.78 -15.74 15.71
N GLN A 360 9.71 -15.26 14.90
CA GLN A 360 10.74 -16.08 14.26
C GLN A 360 11.77 -16.61 15.27
N TYR A 361 12.22 -17.84 15.03
CA TYR A 361 13.30 -18.49 15.75
C TYR A 361 14.32 -18.98 14.72
N GLY A 362 15.17 -18.07 14.25
CA GLY A 362 15.97 -18.28 13.04
C GLY A 362 15.10 -18.23 11.77
N SER A 363 15.67 -18.65 10.64
CA SER A 363 15.01 -18.49 9.34
C SER A 363 13.98 -19.57 9.01
N LYS A 364 13.93 -20.70 9.72
CA LYS A 364 13.15 -21.88 9.30
C LYS A 364 11.98 -22.26 10.22
N LYS A 365 11.83 -21.59 11.37
CA LYS A 365 10.79 -21.89 12.36
C LYS A 365 10.31 -20.62 13.07
N ALA A 366 9.04 -20.62 13.46
CA ALA A 366 8.41 -19.49 14.14
C ALA A 366 7.28 -19.97 15.05
N LYS A 367 6.98 -19.21 16.10
CA LYS A 367 5.73 -19.33 16.86
C LYS A 367 4.65 -18.48 16.20
N VAL A 368 3.42 -18.97 16.20
CA VAL A 368 2.26 -18.23 15.69
C VAL A 368 1.53 -17.57 16.86
N SER A 369 1.28 -16.27 16.76
CA SER A 369 0.50 -15.49 17.72
C SER A 369 -0.96 -15.93 17.73
N LEU A 370 -1.58 -15.98 18.91
CA LEU A 370 -3.01 -16.29 19.05
C LEU A 370 -3.93 -15.20 18.48
N SER A 371 -3.41 -14.00 18.18
CA SER A 371 -4.17 -12.93 17.53
C SER A 371 -4.77 -13.38 16.19
N ILE A 372 -4.17 -14.36 15.52
CA ILE A 372 -4.69 -14.94 14.27
C ILE A 372 -6.10 -15.51 14.42
N LEU A 373 -6.45 -16.02 15.61
CA LEU A 373 -7.79 -16.57 15.87
C LEU A 373 -8.87 -15.49 15.77
N ASN A 374 -8.56 -14.27 16.20
CA ASN A 374 -9.49 -13.15 16.11
C ASN A 374 -9.73 -12.75 14.64
N ARG A 375 -8.66 -12.75 13.82
CA ARG A 375 -8.74 -12.41 12.39
C ARG A 375 -9.50 -13.46 11.58
N LEU A 376 -9.35 -14.74 11.93
CA LEU A 376 -9.98 -15.86 11.24
C LEU A 376 -11.29 -16.32 11.89
N LYS A 377 -11.85 -15.57 12.86
CA LYS A 377 -13.04 -15.98 13.63
C LYS A 377 -14.26 -16.32 12.75
N ASP A 378 -14.43 -15.59 11.63
CA ASP A 378 -15.56 -15.74 10.71
C ASP A 378 -15.25 -16.73 9.56
N LYS A 379 -14.04 -17.31 9.53
CA LYS A 379 -13.65 -18.31 8.55
C LYS A 379 -14.16 -19.68 8.97
N LYS A 380 -14.60 -20.46 7.99
CA LYS A 380 -14.93 -21.87 8.21
C LYS A 380 -13.70 -22.65 8.64
N ASN A 381 -13.82 -23.39 9.74
CA ASN A 381 -12.75 -24.28 10.21
C ASN A 381 -12.37 -25.34 9.16
N GLY A 382 -11.08 -25.67 9.12
CA GLY A 382 -10.56 -26.80 8.37
C GLY A 382 -11.07 -28.14 8.90
N ARG A 383 -10.91 -29.20 8.10
CA ARG A 383 -11.20 -30.57 8.54
C ARG A 383 -10.02 -31.10 9.35
N TYR A 384 -10.29 -31.72 10.49
CA TYR A 384 -9.28 -32.41 11.28
C TYR A 384 -9.20 -33.87 10.85
N VAL A 385 -8.04 -34.32 10.39
CA VAL A 385 -7.80 -35.71 9.95
C VAL A 385 -6.85 -36.37 10.94
N VAL A 386 -7.34 -37.37 11.66
CA VAL A 386 -6.54 -38.11 12.65
C VAL A 386 -5.79 -39.23 11.95
N VAL A 387 -4.46 -39.18 11.98
CA VAL A 387 -3.60 -40.27 11.54
C VAL A 387 -3.34 -41.20 12.73
N THR A 388 -4.14 -42.27 12.82
CA THR A 388 -4.04 -43.27 13.90
C THR A 388 -2.95 -44.31 13.62
N GLY A 389 -2.51 -45.01 14.67
CA GLY A 389 -1.31 -45.86 14.67
C GLY A 389 -1.24 -46.92 13.58
N MET A 390 -0.17 -46.85 12.78
CA MET A 390 0.42 -48.01 12.11
C MET A 390 1.42 -48.66 13.09
N THR A 391 1.44 -50.00 13.15
CA THR A 391 2.56 -50.74 13.74
C THR A 391 3.83 -50.32 12.99
N PRO A 392 4.86 -49.77 13.66
CA PRO A 392 6.06 -49.33 12.96
C PRO A 392 6.65 -50.48 12.16
N THR A 393 6.92 -50.27 10.87
CA THR A 393 7.63 -51.28 10.08
C THR A 393 9.10 -51.33 10.54
N PRO A 394 9.84 -52.42 10.26
CA PRO A 394 11.28 -52.47 10.52
C PRO A 394 12.09 -51.31 9.91
N PHE A 395 11.52 -50.63 8.90
CA PHE A 395 12.10 -49.48 8.22
C PHE A 395 11.72 -48.12 8.85
N GLY A 396 11.07 -48.12 10.03
CA GLY A 396 10.75 -46.89 10.76
C GLY A 396 9.53 -46.13 10.23
N GLU A 397 8.78 -46.70 9.28
CA GLU A 397 7.53 -46.12 8.81
C GLU A 397 6.51 -46.18 9.94
N GLY A 398 5.98 -45.03 10.32
CA GLY A 398 5.00 -44.94 11.38
C GLY A 398 4.18 -43.67 11.26
N LYS A 399 3.48 -43.33 12.35
CA LYS A 399 2.53 -42.20 12.40
C LYS A 399 3.08 -40.90 11.81
N SER A 400 4.32 -40.52 12.15
CA SER A 400 4.94 -39.28 11.65
C SER A 400 5.16 -39.31 10.13
N THR A 401 5.74 -40.40 9.61
CA THR A 401 6.01 -40.57 8.17
C THR A 401 4.70 -40.58 7.37
N THR A 402 3.68 -41.30 7.84
CA THR A 402 2.35 -41.33 7.22
C THR A 402 1.70 -39.95 7.21
N LEU A 403 1.78 -39.21 8.32
CA LEU A 403 1.23 -37.85 8.43
C LEU A 403 1.91 -36.88 7.46
N LEU A 404 3.24 -36.88 7.41
CA LEU A 404 4.00 -36.00 6.52
C LEU A 404 3.77 -36.35 5.05
N GLY A 405 3.79 -37.63 4.70
CA GLY A 405 3.48 -38.11 3.35
C GLY A 405 2.05 -37.74 2.91
N LEU A 406 1.07 -37.84 3.80
CA LEU A 406 -0.31 -37.43 3.53
C LEU A 406 -0.41 -35.92 3.25
N VAL A 407 0.22 -35.08 4.08
CA VAL A 407 0.23 -33.62 3.86
C VAL A 407 0.98 -33.27 2.58
N GLN A 408 2.12 -33.92 2.29
CA GLN A 408 2.84 -33.76 1.04
C GLN A 408 1.94 -34.10 -0.16
N ALA A 409 1.21 -35.22 -0.13
CA ALA A 409 0.30 -35.61 -1.21
C ALA A 409 -0.86 -34.61 -1.38
N LEU A 410 -1.51 -34.20 -0.28
CA LEU A 410 -2.61 -33.23 -0.30
C LEU A 410 -2.17 -31.87 -0.85
N SER A 411 -1.06 -31.33 -0.33
CA SER A 411 -0.59 -29.99 -0.67
C SER A 411 0.10 -29.92 -2.03
N THR A 412 0.94 -30.91 -2.38
CA THR A 412 1.76 -30.84 -3.61
C THR A 412 1.08 -31.46 -4.82
N GLN A 413 0.38 -32.59 -4.65
CA GLN A 413 -0.25 -33.33 -5.76
C GLN A 413 -1.70 -32.89 -5.98
N LEU A 414 -2.47 -32.74 -4.89
CA LEU A 414 -3.90 -32.41 -4.96
C LEU A 414 -4.20 -30.92 -4.80
N LYS A 415 -3.17 -30.09 -4.55
CA LYS A 415 -3.27 -28.64 -4.36
C LYS A 415 -4.34 -28.25 -3.33
N LYS A 416 -4.45 -29.02 -2.25
CA LYS A 416 -5.32 -28.74 -1.11
C LYS A 416 -4.51 -28.13 0.03
N ASN A 417 -5.07 -27.12 0.69
CA ASN A 417 -4.45 -26.58 1.89
C ASN A 417 -4.42 -27.65 2.98
N ALA A 418 -3.23 -28.08 3.37
CA ALA A 418 -3.02 -29.02 4.44
C ALA A 418 -1.70 -28.70 5.15
N PHE A 419 -1.70 -28.88 6.47
CA PHE A 419 -0.51 -28.81 7.30
C PHE A 419 -0.56 -29.93 8.33
N ALA A 420 0.62 -30.37 8.77
CA ALA A 420 0.74 -31.43 9.77
C ALA A 420 0.72 -30.83 11.18
N THR A 421 -0.12 -31.37 12.06
CA THR A 421 -0.03 -31.10 13.50
C THR A 421 0.68 -32.28 14.16
N MET A 422 1.93 -32.05 14.58
CA MET A 422 2.72 -33.08 15.26
C MET A 422 2.96 -32.70 16.71
N ARG A 423 2.93 -33.69 17.60
CA ARG A 423 3.44 -33.52 18.95
C ARG A 423 4.96 -33.40 18.88
N GLN A 424 5.52 -32.46 19.64
CA GLN A 424 6.97 -32.34 19.81
C GLN A 424 7.58 -33.71 20.19
N PRO A 425 8.66 -34.15 19.52
CA PRO A 425 9.31 -35.42 19.86
C PRO A 425 9.89 -35.35 21.27
N SER A 426 9.67 -36.39 22.08
CA SER A 426 10.35 -36.56 23.37
C SER A 426 11.82 -36.89 23.12
N GLN A 427 12.74 -36.15 23.76
CA GLN A 427 14.13 -36.56 23.88
C GLN A 427 14.20 -37.70 24.91
N GLY A 428 13.88 -38.92 24.49
CA GLY A 428 14.08 -40.10 25.34
C GLY A 428 15.58 -40.38 25.54
N PRO A 429 16.00 -40.89 26.70
CA PRO A 429 17.37 -41.39 26.87
C PRO A 429 17.44 -42.74 26.18
N THR A 430 17.92 -42.81 24.94
CA THR A 430 18.11 -44.13 24.32
C THR A 430 19.15 -44.11 23.22
N PHE A 431 20.25 -44.80 23.49
CA PHE A 431 21.20 -45.34 22.53
C PHE A 431 20.46 -46.08 21.39
N GLY A 432 20.20 -45.39 20.28
CA GLY A 432 20.06 -45.97 18.94
C GLY A 432 18.78 -46.74 18.55
N ILE A 433 17.80 -47.01 19.43
CA ILE A 433 16.68 -47.93 19.07
C ILE A 433 15.26 -47.33 19.16
N LYS A 434 15.09 -46.14 19.75
CA LYS A 434 13.82 -45.38 19.66
C LYS A 434 14.12 -43.93 19.28
N GLY A 435 14.36 -43.71 17.99
CA GLY A 435 14.52 -42.37 17.44
C GLY A 435 13.27 -41.53 17.72
N GLY A 436 13.44 -40.33 18.27
CA GLY A 436 12.39 -39.32 18.31
C GLY A 436 11.94 -39.06 16.87
N ALA A 437 10.82 -39.68 16.46
CA ALA A 437 10.43 -39.78 15.07
C ALA A 437 10.10 -38.41 14.46
N ALA A 438 11.03 -37.87 13.67
CA ALA A 438 10.79 -36.72 12.80
C ALA A 438 10.43 -37.14 11.36
N GLY A 439 10.25 -38.44 11.08
CA GLY A 439 9.83 -39.00 9.79
C GLY A 439 10.75 -40.12 9.28
N GLY A 440 10.70 -40.40 7.97
CA GLY A 440 11.59 -41.36 7.29
C GLY A 440 11.63 -41.14 5.77
N GLY A 441 12.79 -41.38 5.15
CA GLY A 441 13.04 -41.10 3.74
C GLY A 441 12.84 -39.62 3.39
N TYR A 442 12.14 -39.33 2.29
CA TYR A 442 11.79 -37.95 1.89
C TYR A 442 10.55 -37.39 2.61
N SER A 443 9.90 -38.19 3.46
CA SER A 443 8.74 -37.78 4.27
C SER A 443 9.17 -37.56 5.73
N GLN A 444 9.95 -36.50 5.94
CA GLN A 444 10.50 -36.11 7.25
C GLN A 444 10.49 -34.59 7.46
N VAL A 445 10.56 -34.15 8.72
CA VAL A 445 10.70 -32.75 9.12
C VAL A 445 12.16 -32.34 9.06
N ILE A 446 12.42 -31.18 8.46
CA ILE A 446 13.76 -30.62 8.26
C ILE A 446 13.77 -29.17 8.76
N PRO A 447 14.79 -28.74 9.53
CA PRO A 447 15.89 -29.53 10.08
C PRO A 447 15.41 -30.37 11.28
N MET A 448 15.83 -31.63 11.36
CA MET A 448 15.38 -32.55 12.41
C MET A 448 15.89 -32.12 13.80
N GLU A 449 17.10 -31.60 13.86
CA GLU A 449 17.77 -31.05 15.04
C GLU A 449 17.04 -29.84 15.65
N ASP A 450 16.27 -29.13 14.82
CA ASP A 450 15.65 -27.84 15.16
C ASP A 450 14.18 -27.93 15.51
N VAL A 451 13.58 -29.12 15.42
CA VAL A 451 12.14 -29.37 15.69
C VAL A 451 11.76 -29.03 17.13
N ASN A 452 12.72 -29.04 18.06
CA ASN A 452 12.50 -28.63 19.43
C ASN A 452 12.79 -27.13 19.60
N LEU A 453 11.74 -26.35 19.88
CA LEU A 453 11.82 -24.91 20.20
C LEU A 453 12.02 -24.63 21.70
N HIS A 454 12.51 -25.62 22.47
CA HIS A 454 12.70 -25.59 23.92
C HIS A 454 11.40 -25.27 24.70
N LEU A 455 10.27 -25.74 24.17
CA LEU A 455 8.91 -25.33 24.58
C LEU A 455 8.38 -26.00 25.85
N THR A 456 9.04 -27.06 26.34
CA THR A 456 8.64 -27.75 27.55
C THR A 456 9.77 -27.70 28.56
N GLY A 457 9.57 -26.89 29.60
CA GLY A 457 10.27 -27.01 30.88
C GLY A 457 10.22 -28.44 31.40
N ASP A 458 11.07 -28.70 32.38
CA ASP A 458 11.38 -29.98 33.01
C ASP A 458 12.60 -30.66 32.39
N ILE A 459 12.54 -31.32 31.22
CA ILE A 459 13.70 -32.11 30.76
C ILE A 459 14.90 -31.24 30.39
N HIS A 460 14.71 -30.15 29.64
CA HIS A 460 15.83 -29.29 29.25
C HIS A 460 16.44 -28.55 30.46
N ALA A 461 15.59 -28.13 31.41
CA ALA A 461 16.04 -27.56 32.68
C ALA A 461 16.81 -28.59 33.53
N VAL A 462 16.34 -29.84 33.58
CA VAL A 462 17.01 -30.95 34.29
C VAL A 462 18.31 -31.36 33.62
N THR A 463 18.39 -31.37 32.28
CA THR A 463 19.63 -31.67 31.55
C THR A 463 20.64 -30.54 31.64
N ALA A 464 20.20 -29.28 31.61
CA ALA A 464 21.08 -28.12 31.83
C ALA A 464 21.57 -28.04 33.30
N ALA A 465 20.71 -28.37 34.26
CA ALA A 465 21.07 -28.39 35.68
C ALA A 465 22.01 -29.54 36.09
N ASN A 466 22.00 -30.66 35.37
CA ASN A 466 22.91 -31.79 35.62
C ASN A 466 24.25 -31.72 34.83
N ASN A 467 24.44 -30.68 34.01
CA ASN A 467 25.68 -30.42 33.27
C ASN A 467 26.43 -29.15 33.77
N LEU A 468 26.01 -28.60 34.93
CA LEU A 468 26.78 -27.70 35.79
C LEU A 468 27.34 -28.52 36.96
#